data_AF-A0A3L6TRK0-F1
#
_entry.id   AF-A0A3L6TRK0-F1
#
_cell.length_a   1.000
_cell.length_b   1.000
_cell.length_c   1.000
_cell.angle_alpha   90.00
_cell.angle_beta   90.00
_cell.angle_gamma   90.00
#
_symmetry.space_group_name_H-M   'P 1'
#
loop_
_entity.id
_entity.type
_entity.pdbx_description
1 polymer ?
#
loop_
_entity_poly.entity_id
_entity_poly.type
_entity_poly.pdbx_seq_one_letter_code
_entity_poly.pdbx_strand_id
1 'polypeptide(L)' 'MSTPGFGVADADDPSSASAIVAGIVTGHHILHIEGYLRIMEEIPNGNRIKSRPFRVGARSWCILYSTPIA' A
#
# COMPACT_ATOMS: atom_id res chain seq x y z
N MET A 1 50.85 29.56 -39.20
CA MET A 1 50.54 29.48 -37.76
C MET A 1 49.07 29.79 -37.62
N SER A 2 48.22 28.76 -37.70
CA SER A 2 46.77 28.92 -37.70
C SER A 2 46.28 28.79 -36.26
N THR A 3 45.58 29.80 -35.78
CA THR A 3 44.95 29.83 -34.45
C THR A 3 43.84 28.78 -34.38
N PRO A 4 43.71 28.02 -33.27
CA PRO A 4 42.54 27.19 -33.06
C PRO A 4 41.39 28.07 -32.59
N GLY A 5 40.33 28.15 -33.38
CA GLY A 5 39.05 28.66 -32.90
C GLY A 5 38.51 27.70 -31.84
N PHE A 6 38.36 28.19 -30.61
CA PHE A 6 37.73 27.46 -29.53
C PHE A 6 36.23 27.38 -29.86
N GLY A 7 35.86 26.36 -30.64
CA GLY A 7 34.47 25.99 -30.85
C GLY A 7 33.93 25.52 -29.51
N VAL A 8 33.12 26.36 -28.89
CA VAL A 8 32.36 26.06 -27.67
C VAL A 8 31.61 24.77 -27.94
N ALA A 9 31.96 23.71 -27.23
CA ALA A 9 31.13 22.52 -27.15
C ALA A 9 29.88 22.91 -26.37
N ASP A 10 28.89 23.44 -27.10
CA ASP A 10 27.55 23.66 -26.57
C ASP A 10 26.87 22.29 -26.54
N ALA A 11 27.27 21.50 -25.54
CA ALA A 11 26.67 20.22 -25.24
C ALA A 11 25.44 20.43 -24.37
N ASP A 12 24.45 21.15 -24.90
CA ASP A 12 23.07 21.06 -24.41
C ASP A 12 22.43 19.82 -25.03
N ASP A 13 22.93 18.64 -24.62
CA ASP A 13 22.20 17.39 -24.79
C ASP A 13 21.03 17.44 -23.78
N PRO A 14 19.76 17.54 -24.23
CA PRO A 14 18.66 17.64 -23.30
C PRO A 14 18.54 16.33 -22.53
N SER A 15 18.96 16.32 -21.26
CA SER A 15 18.85 15.15 -20.39
C SER A 15 17.39 14.73 -20.34
N SER A 16 17.07 13.56 -20.91
CA SER A 16 15.71 13.03 -20.87
C SER A 16 15.34 12.68 -19.44
N ALA A 17 14.36 13.38 -18.88
CA ALA A 17 13.81 13.09 -17.56
C ALA A 17 12.43 12.44 -17.71
N SER A 18 12.21 11.33 -17.00
CA SER A 18 10.90 10.69 -16.90
C SER A 18 10.45 10.65 -15.44
N ALA A 19 9.18 10.94 -15.19
CA ALA A 19 8.56 10.82 -13.88
C ALA A 19 7.53 9.68 -13.89
N ILE A 20 7.55 8.83 -12.86
CA ILE A 20 6.46 7.88 -12.62
C ILE A 20 5.40 8.61 -11.80
N VAL A 21 4.30 8.98 -12.44
CA VAL A 21 3.12 9.52 -11.74
C VAL A 21 2.33 8.35 -11.18
N ALA A 22 2.64 7.95 -9.94
CA ALA A 22 1.84 6.97 -9.24
C ALA A 22 0.52 7.61 -8.78
N GLY A 23 -0.61 7.08 -9.27
CA GLY A 23 -1.92 7.44 -8.74
C GLY A 23 -2.08 6.92 -7.31
N ILE A 24 -2.80 7.66 -6.46
CA ILE A 24 -3.19 7.16 -5.14
C ILE A 24 -4.21 6.04 -5.35
N VAL A 25 -3.81 4.80 -5.08
CA VAL A 25 -4.74 3.66 -5.11
C VAL A 25 -5.50 3.64 -3.79
N THR A 26 -6.76 4.07 -3.82
CA THR A 26 -7.69 3.88 -2.71
C THR A 26 -8.41 2.54 -2.88
N GLY A 27 -8.18 1.62 -1.95
CA GLY A 27 -8.85 0.33 -1.90
C GLY A 27 -9.33 0.05 -0.48
N HIS A 28 -10.51 -0.55 -0.35
CA HIS A 28 -11.09 -0.91 0.95
C HIS A 28 -11.39 -2.40 0.99
N HIS A 29 -11.19 -3.00 2.16
CA HIS A 29 -11.57 -4.39 2.42
C HIS A 29 -12.68 -4.40 3.47
N ILE A 30 -13.78 -5.07 3.15
CA ILE A 30 -14.94 -5.19 4.06
C ILE A 30 -14.89 -6.58 4.70
N LEU A 31 -14.81 -6.60 6.03
CA LEU A 31 -14.94 -7.82 6.81
C LEU A 31 -16.41 -8.04 7.16
N HIS A 32 -17.04 -9.03 6.54
CA HIS A 32 -18.39 -9.47 6.92
C HIS A 32 -18.30 -10.61 7.92
N ILE A 33 -18.96 -10.47 9.07
CA ILE A 33 -19.01 -11.48 10.13
C ILE A 33 -20.44 -12.00 10.20
N GLU A 34 -20.66 -13.20 9.69
CA GLU A 34 -21.94 -13.89 9.82
C GLU A 34 -22.03 -14.56 11.19
N GLY A 35 -23.25 -14.59 11.74
CA GLY A 35 -23.48 -15.24 13.03
C GLY A 35 -22.69 -14.61 14.18
N TYR A 36 -22.49 -13.29 14.16
CA TYR A 36 -21.78 -12.58 15.22
C TYR A 36 -22.26 -12.98 16.63
N LEU A 37 -23.59 -13.09 16.84
CA LEU A 37 -24.14 -13.53 18.12
C LEU A 37 -23.75 -14.97 18.51
N ARG A 38 -23.62 -15.88 17.54
CA ARG A 38 -23.15 -17.24 17.80
C ARG A 38 -21.67 -17.24 18.18
N ILE A 39 -20.87 -16.42 17.51
CA ILE A 39 -19.47 -16.19 17.87
C ILE A 39 -19.36 -15.61 19.28
N MET A 40 -20.29 -14.73 19.68
CA MET A 40 -20.37 -14.19 21.05
C MET A 40 -20.69 -15.25 22.10
N GLU A 41 -21.49 -16.26 21.76
CA GLU A 41 -21.89 -17.32 22.70
C GLU A 41 -20.84 -18.44 22.77
N GLU A 42 -20.20 -18.78 21.65
CA GLU A 42 -19.24 -19.89 21.56
C GLU A 42 -17.81 -19.49 21.94
N ILE A 43 -17.43 -18.21 21.80
CA ILE A 43 -16.06 -17.76 22.08
C ILE A 43 -15.99 -17.07 23.44
N PRO A 44 -15.14 -17.57 24.36
CA PRO A 44 -14.94 -16.93 25.65
C PRO A 44 -14.57 -15.44 25.50
N ASN A 45 -15.22 -14.59 26.29
CA ASN A 45 -14.99 -13.14 26.31
C ASN A 45 -13.50 -12.82 26.49
N GLY A 46 -13.00 -11.84 25.72
CA GLY A 46 -11.60 -11.42 25.75
C GLY A 46 -10.68 -12.15 24.75
N ASN A 47 -11.21 -13.10 23.97
CA ASN A 47 -10.46 -13.72 22.88
C ASN A 47 -10.41 -12.83 21.64
N ARG A 48 -9.37 -13.05 20.81
CA ARG A 48 -9.14 -12.30 19.57
C ARG A 48 -9.28 -13.21 18.36
N ILE A 49 -10.02 -12.76 17.37
CA ILE A 49 -10.28 -13.48 16.12
C ILE A 49 -9.55 -12.76 14.99
N LYS A 50 -8.85 -13.54 14.16
CA LYS A 50 -8.15 -13.05 12.97
C LYS A 50 -9.04 -13.21 11.74
N SER A 51 -9.15 -12.15 10.94
CA SER A 51 -9.79 -12.23 9.62
C SER A 51 -8.96 -13.07 8.64
N ARG A 52 -9.55 -13.39 7.50
CA ARG A 52 -8.78 -13.90 6.35
C ARG A 52 -7.79 -12.82 5.89
N PRO A 53 -6.60 -13.22 5.40
CA PRO A 53 -5.62 -12.27 4.87
C PRO A 53 -6.14 -11.62 3.59
N PHE A 54 -5.86 -10.33 3.41
CA PHE A 54 -6.21 -9.56 2.21
C PHE A 54 -5.03 -8.70 1.74
N ARG A 55 -4.99 -8.34 0.45
CA ARG A 55 -3.86 -7.60 -0.14
C ARG A 55 -4.24 -6.15 -0.41
N VAL A 56 -3.48 -5.22 0.16
CA VAL A 56 -3.59 -3.76 -0.09
C VAL A 56 -2.18 -3.16 -0.13
N GLY A 57 -1.90 -2.34 -1.14
CA GLY A 57 -0.61 -1.65 -1.27
C GLY A 57 0.60 -2.59 -1.36
N ALA A 58 0.48 -3.67 -2.14
CA ALA A 58 1.49 -4.74 -2.26
C ALA A 58 1.87 -5.44 -0.94
N ARG A 59 1.08 -5.24 0.13
CA ARG A 59 1.24 -5.90 1.42
C ARG A 59 0.05 -6.79 1.75
N SER A 60 0.30 -7.85 2.48
CA SER A 60 -0.74 -8.72 3.05
C SER A 60 -1.11 -8.21 4.44
N TRP A 61 -2.40 -8.03 4.69
CA TRP A 61 -2.98 -7.52 5.92
C TRP A 61 -3.97 -8.52 6.50
N CYS A 62 -4.15 -8.48 7.82
CA CYS A 62 -5.23 -9.16 8.53
C CYS A 62 -5.84 -8.20 9.55
N ILE A 63 -7.15 -8.28 9.77
CA ILE A 63 -7.85 -7.56 10.83
C ILE A 63 -7.92 -8.47 12.06
N LEU A 64 -7.58 -7.93 13.22
CA LEU A 64 -7.73 -8.59 14.52
C LEU A 64 -8.85 -7.90 15.27
N TYR A 65 -9.92 -8.62 15.58
CA TYR A 65 -11.05 -8.10 16.34
C TYR A 65 -11.27 -8.93 17.60
N SER A 66 -11.72 -8.29 18.68
CA SER A 66 -11.96 -8.93 19.97
C SER A 66 -13.44 -9.22 20.17
N THR A 67 -13.74 -10.31 20.89
CA THR A 67 -15.04 -10.43 21.52
C THR A 67 -15.17 -9.36 22.63
N PRO A 68 -16.32 -8.69 22.78
CA PRO A 68 -16.59 -7.76 23.87
C PRO A 68 -16.29 -8.39 25.24
N ILE A 69 -15.81 -7.56 26.16
CA ILE A 69 -15.69 -7.93 27.57
C ILE A 69 -17.02 -7.53 28.21
N ALA A 70 -17.72 -8.52 28.80
CA ALA A 70 -18.95 -8.29 29.56
C ALA A 70 -18.68 -7.50 30.84
#